data_AF-A0A350Y544-F1
#
_entry.id   AF-A0A350Y544-F1
#
_cell.length_a   1.000
_cell.length_b   1.000
_cell.length_c   1.000
_cell.angle_alpha   90.00
_cell.angle_beta   90.00
_cell.angle_gamma   90.00
#
_symmetry.space_group_name_H-M   'P 1'
#
loop_
_entity.id
_entity.type
_entity.pdbx_description
1 polymer ?
#
loop_
_entity_poly.entity_id
_entity_poly.type
_entity_poly.pdbx_seq_one_letter_code
_entity_poly.pdbx_strand_id
1 'polypeptide(L)' 'MGESKRRKEALGDKYGKEANIFPWLPITKSQGEQFVKWANRGAWIGISFLVVWWLIVRLIGPAFGWWQIS' A
#
# COMPACT_ATOMS: atom_id res chain seq x y z
N MET A 1 23.89 3.92 -23.51
CA MET A 1 22.50 4.14 -24.00
C MET A 1 21.91 2.97 -24.82
N GLY A 2 22.60 1.84 -25.03
CA GLY A 2 22.14 0.79 -25.97
C GLY A 2 21.24 -0.31 -25.39
N GLU A 3 21.37 -0.66 -24.11
CA GLU A 3 20.64 -1.79 -23.49
C GLU A 3 19.12 -1.59 -23.50
N SER A 4 18.64 -0.38 -23.24
CA SER A 4 17.19 -0.06 -23.27
C SER A 4 16.59 -0.10 -24.68
N LYS A 5 17.36 0.23 -25.73
CA LYS A 5 16.91 0.08 -27.13
C LYS A 5 16.92 -1.39 -27.58
N ARG A 6 17.96 -2.14 -27.22
CA ARG A 6 18.06 -3.59 -27.46
C ARG A 6 16.93 -4.37 -26.80
N ARG A 7 16.58 -4.02 -25.56
CA ARG A 7 15.44 -4.61 -24.84
C ARG A 7 14.11 -4.23 -25.50
N LYS A 8 13.96 -3.01 -26.05
CA LYS A 8 12.78 -2.63 -26.83
C LYS A 8 12.60 -3.48 -28.09
N GLU A 9 13.66 -3.67 -28.86
CA GLU A 9 13.61 -4.47 -30.10
C GLU A 9 13.35 -5.95 -29.84
N ALA A 10 13.96 -6.53 -28.80
CA ALA A 10 13.76 -7.95 -28.45
C ALA A 10 12.36 -8.26 -27.91
N LEU A 11 11.70 -7.31 -27.24
CA LEU A 11 10.37 -7.48 -26.67
C LEU A 11 9.24 -7.01 -27.60
N GLY A 12 9.52 -6.18 -28.61
CA GLY A 12 8.54 -5.74 -29.63
C GLY A 12 7.22 -5.26 -29.00
N ASP A 13 6.10 -5.82 -29.46
CA ASP A 13 4.72 -5.57 -28.95
C ASP A 13 4.49 -5.94 -27.47
N LYS A 14 5.43 -6.64 -26.83
CA LYS A 14 5.39 -6.98 -25.41
C LYS A 14 6.19 -6.00 -24.56
N TYR A 15 6.92 -5.06 -25.16
CA TYR A 15 7.65 -4.05 -24.40
C TYR A 15 6.67 -3.05 -23.77
N GLY A 16 6.54 -3.09 -22.44
CA GLY A 16 5.57 -2.29 -21.71
C GLY A 16 4.22 -2.96 -21.47
N LYS A 17 4.03 -4.21 -21.93
CA LYS A 17 2.88 -5.02 -21.49
C LYS A 17 3.19 -5.65 -20.14
N GLU A 18 2.34 -5.39 -19.16
CA GLU A 18 2.45 -5.95 -17.82
C GLU A 18 2.37 -7.48 -17.88
N ALA A 19 3.37 -8.14 -17.31
CA ALA A 19 3.39 -9.60 -17.27
C ALA A 19 2.23 -10.10 -16.39
N ASN A 20 1.31 -10.88 -16.95
CA ASN A 20 0.42 -11.72 -16.13
C ASN A 20 1.29 -12.64 -15.27
N ILE A 21 1.08 -12.63 -13.96
CA ILE A 21 1.85 -13.47 -13.01
C ILE A 21 1.58 -14.95 -13.30
N PHE A 22 0.37 -15.29 -13.74
CA PHE A 22 -0.03 -16.63 -14.16
C PHE A 22 -0.85 -16.60 -15.46
N PRO A 23 -0.59 -17.49 -16.43
CA PRO A 23 -1.31 -17.52 -17.71
C PRO A 23 -2.74 -18.07 -17.63
N TRP A 24 -3.13 -18.72 -16.52
CA TRP A 24 -4.43 -19.35 -16.32
C TRP A 24 -5.38 -18.53 -15.43
N LEU A 25 -4.88 -17.47 -14.79
CA LEU A 25 -5.64 -16.65 -13.87
C LEU A 25 -5.67 -15.21 -14.41
N PRO A 26 -6.85 -14.62 -14.69
CA PRO A 26 -6.97 -13.29 -15.26
C PRO A 26 -6.74 -12.19 -14.21
N ILE A 27 -5.74 -12.36 -13.35
CA ILE A 27 -5.27 -11.35 -12.40
C ILE A 27 -3.97 -10.78 -12.98
N THR A 28 -4.04 -9.54 -13.43
CA THR A 28 -2.88 -8.83 -13.96
C THR A 28 -1.95 -8.43 -12.80
N LYS A 29 -0.65 -8.30 -13.06
CA LYS A 29 0.28 -7.74 -12.06
C LYS A 29 -0.20 -6.38 -11.52
N SER A 30 -0.76 -5.54 -12.39
CA SER A 30 -1.31 -4.24 -11.99
C SER A 30 -2.43 -4.35 -10.97
N GLN A 31 -3.34 -5.31 -11.09
CA GLN A 31 -4.43 -5.46 -10.13
C GLN A 31 -3.91 -5.82 -8.74
N GLY A 32 -2.93 -6.73 -8.68
CA GLY A 32 -2.24 -7.06 -7.43
C GLY A 32 -1.49 -5.87 -6.83
N GLU A 33 -0.71 -5.14 -7.65
CA GLU A 33 0.02 -3.95 -7.20
C GLU A 33 -0.92 -2.84 -6.72
N GLN A 34 -2.03 -2.61 -7.42
CA GLN A 34 -3.06 -1.63 -7.03
C GLN A 34 -3.73 -2.03 -5.71
N PHE A 35 -4.07 -3.31 -5.54
CA PHE A 35 -4.62 -3.82 -4.28
C PHE A 35 -3.65 -3.62 -3.12
N VAL A 36 -2.40 -4.04 -3.28
CA VAL A 36 -1.36 -3.88 -2.24
C VAL A 36 -1.16 -2.39 -1.92
N LYS A 37 -1.11 -1.52 -2.93
CA LYS A 37 -0.99 -0.07 -2.74
C LYS A 37 -2.17 0.49 -1.94
N TRP A 38 -3.39 0.05 -2.24
CA TRP A 38 -4.60 0.49 -1.54
C TRP A 38 -4.66 -0.05 -0.11
N ALA A 39 -4.36 -1.33 0.09
CA ALA A 39 -4.29 -1.98 1.39
C ALA A 39 -3.23 -1.31 2.28
N ASN A 40 -2.04 -1.02 1.74
CA ASN A 40 -0.98 -0.36 2.49
C ASN A 40 -1.38 1.06 2.89
N ARG A 41 -2.07 1.80 2.00
CA ARG A 41 -2.63 3.12 2.33
C ARG A 41 -3.71 3.01 3.42
N GLY A 42 -4.58 2.01 3.35
CA GLY A 42 -5.60 1.73 4.37
C GLY A 42 -4.97 1.37 5.73
N ALA A 43 -3.91 0.58 5.74
CA ALA A 43 -3.17 0.22 6.95
C ALA A 43 -2.61 1.47 7.66
N TRP A 44 -1.98 2.38 6.91
CA TRP A 44 -1.49 3.65 7.47
C TRP A 44 -2.60 4.52 8.05
N ILE A 45 -3.77 4.55 7.42
CA ILE A 45 -4.95 5.25 7.97
C ILE A 45 -5.38 4.60 9.28
N GLY A 46 -5.47 3.27 9.34
CA GLY A 46 -5.84 2.54 10.56
C GLY A 46 -4.86 2.78 11.71
N ILE A 47 -3.54 2.74 11.43
CA ILE A 47 -2.51 3.05 12.42
C ILE A 47 -2.68 4.49 12.92
N SER A 48 -2.85 5.45 12.02
CA SER A 48 -3.01 6.86 12.38
C SER A 48 -4.25 7.08 13.25
N PHE A 49 -5.35 6.40 12.91
CA PHE A 49 -6.59 6.45 13.68
C PHE A 49 -6.40 5.88 15.10
N LEU A 50 -5.72 4.73 15.23
CA LEU A 50 -5.43 4.13 16.52
C LEU A 50 -4.56 5.03 17.40
N VAL A 51 -3.55 5.69 16.83
CA VAL A 51 -2.70 6.64 17.56
C VAL A 51 -3.50 7.85 18.04
N VAL A 52 -4.34 8.43 17.17
CA VAL A 52 -5.20 9.56 17.54
C VAL A 52 -6.19 9.15 18.63
N TRP A 53 -6.84 8.00 18.49
CA TRP A 53 -7.76 7.47 19.49
C TRP A 53 -7.06 7.25 20.84
N TRP A 54 -5.87 6.65 20.81
CA TRP A 54 -5.04 6.47 22.00
C TRP A 54 -4.72 7.80 22.69
N LEU A 55 -4.34 8.84 21.93
CA LEU A 55 -4.11 10.17 22.46
C LEU A 55 -5.37 10.79 23.07
N ILE A 56 -6.51 10.67 22.39
CA ILE A 56 -7.80 11.16 22.91
C ILE A 56 -8.08 10.54 24.27
N VAL A 57 -8.04 9.21 24.36
CA VAL A 57 -8.24 8.50 25.63
C VAL A 57 -7.21 8.95 26.67
N ARG A 58 -5.94 9.07 26.30
CA ARG A 58 -4.85 9.42 27.21
C ARG A 58 -4.92 10.85 27.74
N LEU A 59 -5.48 11.79 26.98
CA LEU A 59 -5.60 13.19 27.38
C LEU A 59 -6.94 13.48 28.06
N ILE A 60 -8.04 12.99 27.49
CA ILE A 60 -9.39 13.20 28.01
C ILE A 60 -9.58 12.43 29.32
N GLY A 61 -9.11 11.19 29.42
CA GLY A 61 -9.27 10.39 30.64
C GLY A 61 -8.76 11.09 31.90
N PRO A 62 -7.51 11.58 31.93
CA PRO A 62 -7.00 12.36 33.05
C PRO A 62 -7.67 13.72 33.22
N ALA A 63 -7.99 14.42 32.13
CA ALA A 63 -8.66 15.73 32.20
C ALA A 63 -10.05 15.63 32.84
N PHE A 64 -10.75 14.51 32.64
CA PHE A 64 -12.05 14.22 33.27
C PHE A 64 -11.92 13.41 34.58
N GLY A 65 -10.70 13.12 35.03
CA GLY A 65 -10.44 12.42 36.29
C GLY A 65 -10.76 10.91 36.29
N TRP A 66 -10.96 10.28 35.13
CA TRP A 66 -11.27 8.85 35.02
C TRP A 66 -10.10 7.94 35.42
N TRP A 67 -8.86 8.39 35.23
CA TRP A 67 -7.64 7.77 35.77
C TRP A 67 -6.51 8.78 35.84
N GLN A 68 -5.52 8.50 36.69
CA GLN A 68 -4.33 9.33 36.84
C GLN A 68 -3.17 8.72 36.04
N ILE A 69 -2.36 9.59 35.45
CA ILE A 69 -1.06 9.22 34.89
C ILE A 69 -0.08 9.32 36.05
N SER A 70 0.42 8.19 36.57
CA SER A 70 1.45 8.21 37.62
C SER A 70 2.78 8.69 37.07
#